data_AF-A0A967WMI2-F1
#
_entry.id   AF-A0A967WMI2-F1
#
_cell.length_a   1.000
_cell.length_b   1.000
_cell.length_c   1.000
_cell.angle_alpha   90.00
_cell.angle_beta   90.00
_cell.angle_gamma   90.00
#
_symmetry.space_group_name_H-M   'P 1'
#
loop_
_entity.id
_entity.type
_entity.pdbx_description
1 polymer ?
#
loop_
_entity_poly.entity_id
_entity_poly.type
_entity_poly.pdbx_seq_one_letter_code
_entity_poly.pdbx_strand_id
1 'polypeptide(L)' 'MSGGPVCSCPERQKPITERKWRVTQRYCNHSAFNGYHWTPSDYSEVRCMECRMSWRTKAKYVDLLPDARWDTEKGNWVE' A
#
# COMPACT_ATOMS: atom_id res chain seq x y z
N MET A 1 -12.53 11.83 0.73
CA MET A 1 -11.16 11.89 0.20
C MET A 1 -10.97 10.77 -0.82
N SER A 2 -10.90 11.11 -2.10
CA SER A 2 -10.53 10.17 -3.17
C SER A 2 -9.03 9.88 -3.06
N GLY A 3 -8.69 8.71 -2.51
CA GLY A 3 -7.31 8.28 -2.30
C GLY A 3 -6.60 7.90 -3.60
N GLY A 4 -6.06 8.91 -4.29
CA GLY A 4 -5.22 8.74 -5.48
C GLY A 4 -3.76 8.43 -5.12
N PRO A 5 -2.97 7.91 -6.06
CA PRO A 5 -1.56 7.65 -5.83
C PRO A 5 -0.79 8.95 -5.61
N VAL A 6 -0.17 9.06 -4.44
CA VAL A 6 0.75 10.17 -4.10
C VAL A 6 2.18 9.91 -4.57
N CYS A 7 2.44 8.71 -5.11
CA CYS A 7 3.71 8.39 -5.75
C CYS A 7 3.96 9.34 -6.93
N SER A 8 5.09 10.04 -6.92
CA SER A 8 5.53 10.95 -7.99
C SER A 8 6.74 10.44 -8.78
N CYS A 9 7.29 9.28 -8.43
CA CYS A 9 8.46 8.71 -9.10
C CYS A 9 8.07 7.97 -10.41
N PRO A 10 9.06 7.59 -11.25
CA PRO A 10 8.82 6.92 -12.53
C PRO A 10 7.95 5.65 -12.46
N GLU A 11 7.91 4.95 -11.31
CA GLU A 11 7.03 3.80 -11.09
C GLU A 11 5.56 4.09 -11.39
N ARG A 12 5.09 5.33 -11.16
CA ARG A 12 3.70 5.71 -11.44
C ARG A 12 3.35 5.65 -12.92
N GLN A 13 4.32 5.78 -13.82
CA GLN A 13 4.09 5.77 -15.26
C GLN A 13 4.13 4.36 -15.85
N LYS A 14 4.69 3.38 -15.14
CA LYS A 14 4.78 1.99 -15.58
C LYS A 14 3.41 1.29 -15.60
N PRO A 15 3.22 0.21 -16.37
CA PRO A 15 2.08 -0.69 -16.23
C PRO A 15 1.96 -1.23 -14.80
N ILE A 16 0.74 -1.43 -14.29
CA ILE A 16 0.47 -1.87 -12.90
C ILE A 16 1.27 -3.11 -12.51
N THR A 17 1.38 -4.07 -13.42
CA THR A 17 2.07 -5.36 -13.22
C THR A 17 3.57 -5.23 -13.09
N GLU A 18 4.16 -4.13 -13.56
CA GLU A 18 5.59 -3.85 -13.50
C GLU A 18 5.95 -2.87 -12.39
N ARG A 19 4.95 -2.29 -11.69
CA ARG A 19 5.21 -1.35 -10.61
C ARG A 19 5.82 -2.08 -9.44
N LYS A 20 6.85 -1.47 -8.85
CA LYS A 20 7.33 -1.79 -7.50
C LYS A 20 6.38 -1.22 -6.44
N TRP A 21 5.07 -1.38 -6.64
CA TRP A 21 4.04 -1.02 -5.67
C TRP A 21 3.62 -2.27 -4.94
N ARG A 22 3.47 -2.16 -3.63
CA ARG A 22 3.08 -3.28 -2.76
C ARG A 22 1.95 -2.85 -1.84
N VAL A 23 1.05 -3.76 -1.56
CA VAL A 23 -0.03 -3.54 -0.60
C VAL A 23 0.49 -3.84 0.80
N THR A 24 0.46 -2.85 1.69
CA THR A 24 0.89 -2.99 3.10
C THR A 24 -0.27 -3.30 4.03
N GLN A 25 -1.48 -2.88 3.65
CA GLN A 25 -2.73 -3.20 4.34
C GLN A 25 -3.81 -3.47 3.30
N ARG A 26 -4.27 -4.72 3.18
CA ARG A 26 -5.28 -5.10 2.19
C ARG A 26 -6.67 -5.10 2.82
N TYR A 27 -7.57 -4.29 2.27
CA TYR A 27 -8.97 -4.16 2.67
C TYR A 27 -9.17 -4.00 4.19
N CYS A 28 -8.27 -3.27 4.82
CA CYS A 28 -8.31 -3.05 6.26
C CYS A 28 -7.76 -1.70 6.66
N ASN A 29 -8.02 -1.34 7.92
CA ASN A 29 -7.33 -0.27 8.61
C ASN A 29 -6.97 -0.71 10.03
N HIS A 30 -5.87 -0.16 10.52
CA HIS A 30 -5.50 -0.14 11.93
C HIS A 30 -5.41 1.33 12.35
N SER A 31 -6.18 1.76 13.36
CA SER A 31 -6.21 3.16 13.77
C SER A 31 -6.12 3.28 15.28
N ALA A 32 -5.59 4.40 15.79
CA ALA A 32 -5.58 4.63 17.23
C ALA A 32 -7.01 4.59 17.84
N PHE A 33 -8.03 4.99 17.06
CA PHE A 33 -9.43 4.97 17.47
C PHE A 33 -10.01 3.57 17.69
N ASN A 34 -9.43 2.54 17.06
CA ASN A 34 -9.84 1.13 17.26
C ASN A 34 -8.80 0.34 18.07
N GLY A 35 -7.89 1.02 18.78
CA GLY A 35 -6.82 0.36 19.52
C GLY A 35 -5.79 -0.34 18.62
N TYR A 36 -5.63 0.12 17.38
CA TYR A 36 -4.83 -0.53 16.33
C TYR A 36 -5.30 -1.93 15.96
N HIS A 37 -6.53 -2.29 16.32
CA HIS A 37 -7.12 -3.55 15.92
C HIS A 37 -7.43 -3.55 14.42
N TRP A 38 -7.36 -4.75 13.83
CA TRP A 38 -7.77 -4.93 12.46
C TRP A 38 -9.25 -4.57 12.31
N THR A 39 -9.58 -3.71 11.34
CA THR A 39 -10.96 -3.36 11.01
C THR A 39 -11.15 -3.45 9.50
N PRO A 40 -12.21 -4.14 9.02
CA PRO A 40 -12.51 -4.20 7.60
C PRO A 40 -12.64 -2.81 6.98
N SER A 41 -12.13 -2.63 5.77
CA SER A 41 -12.23 -1.37 5.05
C SER A 41 -12.21 -1.59 3.54
N ASP A 42 -12.99 -0.83 2.77
CA ASP A 42 -12.84 -0.86 1.30
C ASP A 42 -11.50 -0.30 0.82
N TYR A 43 -10.78 0.41 1.70
CA TYR A 43 -9.49 1.00 1.37
C TYR A 43 -8.37 0.02 1.69
N SER A 44 -7.43 -0.07 0.76
CA SER A 44 -6.13 -0.69 0.97
C SER A 44 -5.04 0.37 1.04
N GLU A 45 -4.00 0.14 1.84
CA GLU A 45 -2.77 0.93 1.83
C GLU A 45 -1.77 0.32 0.84
N VAL A 46 -1.26 1.17 -0.05
CA VAL A 46 -0.27 0.83 -1.06
C VAL A 46 0.98 1.67 -0.80
N ARG A 47 2.14 1.04 -0.90
CA ARG A 47 3.45 1.66 -0.78
C ARG A 47 4.27 1.44 -2.05
N CYS A 48 4.93 2.48 -2.51
CA CYS A 48 5.94 2.37 -3.56
C CYS A 48 7.28 1.97 -2.92
N MET A 49 7.87 0.86 -3.36
CA MET A 49 9.15 0.38 -2.82
C MET A 49 10.35 1.19 -3.31
N GLU A 50 10.19 1.95 -4.40
CA GLU A 50 11.24 2.81 -4.95
C GLU A 50 11.33 4.14 -4.18
N CYS A 51 10.25 4.93 -4.17
CA CYS A 51 10.25 6.26 -3.50
C CYS A 51 9.72 6.24 -2.06
N ARG A 52 9.29 5.08 -1.54
CA ARG A 52 8.78 4.86 -0.17
C ARG A 52 7.50 5.61 0.20
N MET A 53 6.91 6.34 -0.75
CA MET A 53 5.60 6.99 -0.57
C MET A 53 4.49 5.95 -0.37
N SER A 54 3.56 6.24 0.53
CA SER A 54 2.42 5.38 0.85
C SER A 54 1.11 6.17 0.71
N TRP A 55 0.05 5.52 0.23
CA TRP A 55 -1.30 6.10 0.12
C TRP A 55 -2.37 5.03 0.29
N ARG A 56 -3.58 5.46 0.62
CA ARG A 56 -4.74 4.57 0.68
C ARG A 56 -5.61 4.72 -0.56
N THR A 57 -6.19 3.63 -1.05
CA THR A 57 -7.02 3.64 -2.27
C THR A 57 -8.08 2.54 -2.24
N LYS A 58 -9.21 2.75 -2.93
CA LYS A 58 -10.24 1.74 -3.20
C LYS A 58 -10.15 1.17 -4.62
N ALA A 59 -9.08 1.50 -5.35
CA ALA A 59 -8.97 1.17 -6.76
C ALA A 59 -8.82 -0.34 -6.97
N LYS A 60 -9.48 -0.88 -8.00
CA LYS A 60 -9.44 -2.30 -8.36
C LYS A 60 -8.05 -2.82 -8.72
N TYR A 61 -7.11 -1.93 -9.08
CA TYR A 61 -5.73 -2.37 -9.37
C TYR A 61 -5.02 -2.97 -8.15
N VAL A 62 -5.53 -2.71 -6.93
CA VAL A 62 -4.98 -3.27 -5.69
C VAL A 62 -5.01 -4.81 -5.71
N ASP A 63 -5.99 -5.41 -6.37
CA ASP A 63 -6.09 -6.87 -6.52
C ASP A 63 -4.98 -7.46 -7.39
N LEU A 64 -4.35 -6.64 -8.22
CA LEU A 64 -3.25 -7.02 -9.10
C LEU A 64 -1.88 -6.74 -8.47
N LEU A 65 -1.84 -6.03 -7.35
CA LEU A 65 -0.59 -5.72 -6.65
C LEU A 65 -0.26 -6.81 -5.64
N PRO A 66 1.01 -7.23 -5.55
CA PRO A 66 1.43 -8.15 -4.50
C PRO A 66 1.48 -7.45 -3.13
N ASP A 67 1.33 -8.23 -2.07
CA ASP A 67 1.47 -7.75 -0.69
C ASP A 67 2.95 -7.57 -0.33
N ALA A 68 3.26 -6.58 0.51
CA ALA A 68 4.56 -6.47 1.15
C ALA A 68 4.53 -7.16 2.51
N ARG A 69 5.67 -7.70 2.93
CA ARG A 69 5.90 -8.18 4.29
C ARG A 69 6.78 -7.21 5.06
N TRP A 70 6.51 -7.06 6.35
CA TRP A 70 7.39 -6.31 7.22
C TRP A 70 8.56 -7.21 7.66
N ASP A 71 9.78 -6.79 7.36
CA ASP A 71 11.00 -7.43 7.83
C ASP A 71 11.40 -6.79 9.17
N THR A 72 11.32 -7.57 10.25
CA THR A 72 11.63 -7.10 11.61
C THR A 72 13.12 -6.85 11.82
N GLU A 73 13.99 -7.55 11.09
CA GLU A 73 15.44 -7.39 11.22
C GLU A 73 15.92 -6.12 10.51
N LYS A 74 15.32 -5.82 9.35
CA LYS A 74 15.66 -4.63 8.56
C LYS A 74 14.85 -3.39 8.93
N GLY A 75 13.78 -3.56 9.71
CA GLY A 75 12.88 -2.48 10.10
C GLY A 75 12.21 -1.80 8.90
N ASN A 76 11.92 -2.56 7.84
CA ASN A 76 11.32 -2.04 6.62
C ASN A 76 10.40 -3.04 5.91
N TRP A 77 9.61 -2.53 4.98
CA TRP A 77 8.82 -3.36 4.06
C TRP A 77 9.75 -3.99 3.03
N VAL A 78 9.54 -5.27 2.76
CA VAL A 78 10.23 -6.03 1.70
C VAL A 78 9.22 -6.76 0.83
N GLU A 79 9.68 -7.18 -0.35
CA GLU A 79 8.93 -8.03 -1.27
C GLU A 79 8.78 -9.48 -0.75
#